data_AF-A0A069EVP8-F1
#
_entry.id   AF-A0A069EVP8-F1
#
_cell.length_a   1.000
_cell.length_b   1.000
_cell.length_c   1.000
_cell.angle_alpha   90.00
_cell.angle_beta   90.00
_cell.angle_gamma   90.00
#
_symmetry.space_group_name_H-M   'P 1'
#
loop_
_entity.id
_entity.type
_entity.pdbx_description
1 polymer ?
#
loop_
_entity_poly.entity_id
_entity_poly.type
_entity_poly.pdbx_seq_one_letter_code
_entity_poly.pdbx_strand_id
1 'polypeptide(L)'
;MIWRPDPDDSNRLPELTDEVLVAVEARLGVKLPDDYLEAIRIQNGGGVEPRDLPIVWNGQDDIALVDSIAGVGLLDGLIQSKALLTEWGIEDDRLITFAGDGHFFLAFDYRESVTPKISYIDTDSEQIDVLFDSFRTFTEALTTVEFEPFTGLAEGEALIDYARRQLYSTDKREKAQGANTWLNGVDMLGTDELVTELLTWMNDETLRNEAIYTMQHLILARRLQEKSSIEAFFKGLRQHDDPFSKQTYEETKYILEHDILFE
;
A
#
# COMPACT_ATOMS: atom_id res chain seq x y z
N MET A 1 6.19 -14.10 14.51
CA MET A 1 5.85 -12.67 14.59
C MET A 1 6.48 -12.06 15.84
N ILE A 2 7.04 -10.85 15.74
CA ILE A 2 7.70 -10.14 16.85
C ILE A 2 7.06 -8.75 16.94
N TRP A 3 6.47 -8.41 18.09
CA TRP A 3 5.85 -7.11 18.32
C TRP A 3 6.91 -6.02 18.53
N ARG A 4 6.68 -4.82 17.98
CA ARG A 4 7.51 -3.65 18.27
C ARG A 4 7.14 -3.12 19.67
N PRO A 5 8.11 -2.97 20.58
CA PRO A 5 7.86 -2.42 21.91
C PRO A 5 7.83 -0.89 21.85
N ASP A 6 6.95 -0.33 21.02
CA ASP A 6 6.74 1.11 20.94
C ASP A 6 5.56 1.49 21.86
N PRO A 7 5.81 2.21 22.97
CA PRO A 7 4.74 2.63 23.87
C PRO A 7 3.85 3.72 23.28
N ASP A 8 4.30 4.43 22.25
CA ASP A 8 3.58 5.55 21.62
C ASP A 8 2.89 5.13 20.29
N ASP A 9 2.87 3.83 20.00
CA ASP A 9 2.17 3.28 18.84
C ASP A 9 0.67 3.57 18.90
N SER A 10 0.21 4.45 18.00
CA SER A 10 -1.20 4.85 17.92
C SER A 10 -2.14 3.71 17.55
N ASN A 11 -1.62 2.63 16.95
CA ASN A 11 -2.39 1.48 16.51
C ASN A 11 -2.42 0.37 17.58
N ARG A 12 -1.67 0.54 18.69
CA ARG A 12 -1.71 -0.38 19.83
C ARG A 12 -2.92 -0.08 20.71
N LEU A 13 -3.78 -1.07 20.88
CA LEU A 13 -4.98 -0.97 21.71
C LEU A 13 -4.69 -1.39 23.16
N PRO A 14 -5.58 -1.01 24.11
CA PRO A 14 -5.52 -1.53 25.48
C PRO A 14 -5.53 -3.06 25.52
N GLU A 15 -5.00 -3.66 26.59
CA GLU A 15 -4.98 -5.12 26.77
C GLU A 15 -6.37 -5.74 26.55
N LEU A 16 -6.42 -6.85 25.82
CA LEU A 16 -7.66 -7.53 25.48
C LEU A 16 -8.27 -8.18 26.74
N THR A 17 -9.46 -7.74 27.12
CA THR A 17 -10.28 -8.40 28.15
C THR A 17 -11.31 -9.32 27.52
N ASP A 18 -11.80 -10.30 28.29
CA ASP A 18 -12.80 -11.24 27.80
C ASP A 18 -14.14 -10.55 27.49
N GLU A 19 -14.49 -9.49 28.22
CA GLU A 19 -15.70 -8.69 27.95
C GLU A 19 -15.60 -7.96 26.60
N VAL A 20 -14.42 -7.39 26.30
CA VAL A 20 -14.15 -6.75 25.00
C VAL A 20 -14.20 -7.79 23.89
N LEU A 21 -13.54 -8.94 24.07
CA LEU A 21 -13.56 -10.03 23.10
C LEU A 21 -14.99 -10.48 22.76
N VAL A 22 -15.80 -10.79 23.77
CA VAL A 22 -17.19 -11.21 23.58
C VAL A 22 -18.01 -10.16 22.83
N ALA A 23 -17.83 -8.89 23.17
CA ALA A 23 -18.55 -7.80 22.53
C ALA A 23 -18.10 -7.57 21.07
N VAL A 24 -16.81 -7.68 20.77
CA VAL A 24 -16.28 -7.54 19.40
C VAL A 24 -16.73 -8.70 18.53
N GLU A 25 -16.59 -9.95 18.99
CA GLU A 25 -17.08 -11.13 18.27
C GLU A 25 -18.58 -11.07 17.98
N ALA A 26 -19.39 -10.60 18.93
CA ALA A 26 -20.82 -10.41 18.73
C ALA A 26 -21.13 -9.36 17.65
N ARG A 27 -20.31 -8.31 17.53
CA ARG A 27 -20.49 -7.28 16.50
C ARG A 27 -19.98 -7.72 15.13
N LEU A 28 -18.87 -8.43 15.08
CA LEU A 28 -18.32 -9.01 13.86
C LEU A 28 -19.19 -10.17 13.34
N GLY A 29 -19.94 -10.82 14.23
CA GLY A 29 -20.79 -11.97 13.90
C GLY A 29 -20.02 -13.28 13.74
N VAL A 30 -18.76 -13.33 14.18
CA VAL A 30 -17.85 -14.49 14.05
C VAL A 30 -17.08 -14.73 15.33
N LYS A 31 -16.49 -15.92 15.45
CA LYS A 31 -15.47 -16.22 16.45
C LYS A 31 -14.09 -15.94 15.86
N LEU A 32 -13.27 -15.19 16.58
CA LEU A 32 -11.90 -14.91 16.17
C LEU A 32 -11.04 -16.18 16.37
N PRO A 33 -10.06 -16.44 15.50
CA PRO A 33 -9.30 -17.68 15.58
C PRO A 33 -8.34 -17.67 16.78
N ASP A 34 -8.22 -18.82 17.46
CA ASP A 34 -7.49 -18.93 18.74
C ASP A 34 -6.00 -18.56 18.62
N ASP A 35 -5.37 -18.93 17.50
CA ASP A 35 -3.96 -18.64 17.20
C ASP A 35 -3.67 -17.15 16.96
N TYR A 36 -4.64 -16.40 16.44
CA TYR A 36 -4.59 -14.93 16.42
C TYR A 36 -4.76 -14.35 17.83
N LEU A 37 -5.71 -14.86 18.62
CA LEU A 37 -5.94 -14.40 19.99
C LEU A 37 -4.73 -14.65 20.90
N GLU A 38 -3.98 -15.74 20.70
CA GLU A 38 -2.70 -15.98 21.36
C GLU A 38 -1.72 -14.81 21.13
N ALA A 39 -1.63 -14.29 19.90
CA ALA A 39 -0.76 -13.16 19.58
C ALA A 39 -1.28 -11.84 20.17
N ILE A 40 -2.60 -11.60 20.07
CA ILE A 40 -3.27 -10.39 20.56
C ILE A 40 -3.19 -10.25 22.08
N ARG A 41 -3.15 -11.36 22.82
CA ARG A 41 -2.95 -11.33 24.27
C ARG A 41 -1.53 -10.95 24.70
N ILE A 42 -0.55 -11.04 23.79
CA ILE A 42 0.81 -10.52 24.04
C ILE A 42 0.82 -9.01 23.83
N GLN A 43 0.23 -8.54 22.73
CA GLN A 43 0.03 -7.12 22.44
C GLN A 43 -1.23 -6.96 21.56
N ASN A 44 -2.15 -6.10 21.98
CA ASN A 44 -3.44 -5.94 21.31
C ASN A 44 -3.33 -5.02 20.09
N GLY A 45 -2.76 -5.54 19.01
CA GLY A 45 -2.52 -4.83 17.77
C GLY A 45 -1.33 -3.88 17.79
N GLY A 46 -1.17 -3.14 16.71
CA GLY A 46 -0.06 -2.21 16.49
C GLY A 46 1.04 -2.80 15.63
N GLY A 47 2.21 -2.16 15.67
CA GLY A 47 3.37 -2.47 14.87
C GLY A 47 4.05 -3.78 15.27
N VAL A 48 4.47 -4.53 14.25
CA VAL A 48 5.37 -5.67 14.37
C VAL A 48 6.71 -5.32 13.72
N GLU A 49 7.75 -6.07 14.05
CA GLU A 49 8.95 -6.04 13.21
C GLU A 49 8.53 -6.36 11.78
N PRO A 50 8.91 -5.55 10.78
CA PRO A 50 8.53 -5.78 9.40
C PRO A 50 8.95 -7.18 8.98
N ARG A 51 8.06 -7.87 8.27
CA ARG A 51 8.28 -9.19 7.71
C ARG A 51 7.76 -9.22 6.30
N ASP A 52 8.51 -9.89 5.43
CA ASP A 52 8.07 -10.18 4.09
C ASP A 52 7.13 -11.38 4.13
N LEU A 53 6.01 -11.28 3.42
CA LEU A 53 5.15 -12.40 3.10
C LEU A 53 5.32 -12.70 1.61
N PRO A 54 6.03 -13.78 1.23
CA PRO A 54 6.10 -14.20 -0.16
C PRO A 54 4.71 -14.55 -0.68
N ILE A 55 4.33 -13.92 -1.78
CA ILE A 55 3.06 -14.16 -2.48
C ILE A 55 3.32 -14.40 -3.96
N VAL A 56 2.29 -14.87 -4.67
CA VAL A 56 2.32 -14.96 -6.13
C VAL A 56 1.23 -14.04 -6.66
N TRP A 57 1.63 -12.96 -7.32
CA TRP A 57 0.74 -12.01 -7.96
C TRP A 57 0.83 -12.14 -9.47
N ASN A 58 -0.30 -12.34 -10.15
CA ASN A 58 -0.35 -12.55 -11.61
C ASN A 58 0.60 -13.64 -12.15
N GLY A 59 0.88 -14.67 -11.34
CA GLY A 59 1.80 -15.74 -11.68
C GLY A 59 3.28 -15.39 -11.56
N GLN A 60 3.61 -14.28 -10.91
CA GLN A 60 4.98 -13.85 -10.60
C GLN A 60 5.18 -13.80 -9.08
N ASP A 61 6.40 -14.09 -8.63
CA ASP A 61 6.77 -13.96 -7.22
C ASP A 61 6.75 -12.49 -6.82
N ASP A 62 6.13 -12.19 -5.67
CA ASP A 62 6.03 -10.85 -5.11
C ASP A 62 6.06 -10.90 -3.57
N ILE A 63 6.08 -9.75 -2.91
CA ILE A 63 6.21 -9.63 -1.46
C ILE A 63 5.16 -8.67 -0.91
N ALA A 64 4.36 -9.14 0.04
CA ALA A 64 3.53 -8.30 0.88
C ALA A 64 4.26 -7.97 2.18
N LEU A 65 4.46 -6.68 2.46
CA LEU A 65 5.12 -6.24 3.69
C LEU A 65 4.12 -6.27 4.86
N VAL A 66 4.42 -7.05 5.89
CA VAL A 66 3.63 -7.08 7.13
C VAL A 66 4.39 -6.36 8.23
N ASP A 67 3.94 -5.15 8.56
CA ASP A 67 4.55 -4.29 9.58
C ASP A 67 3.60 -3.92 10.73
N SER A 68 2.33 -4.32 10.63
CA SER A 68 1.30 -4.07 11.63
C SER A 68 0.24 -5.17 11.60
N ILE A 69 -0.43 -5.33 12.74
CA ILE A 69 -1.58 -6.23 12.91
C ILE A 69 -2.68 -5.44 13.62
N ALA A 70 -3.90 -5.50 13.10
CA ALA A 70 -5.06 -4.89 13.72
C ALA A 70 -5.32 -5.51 15.09
N GLY A 71 -5.72 -4.67 16.06
CA GLY A 71 -6.12 -5.13 17.38
C GLY A 71 -7.61 -5.50 17.47
N VAL A 72 -8.03 -5.90 18.66
CA VAL A 72 -9.41 -6.18 19.05
C VAL A 72 -9.88 -5.09 20.01
N GLY A 73 -10.68 -4.14 19.50
CA GLY A 73 -11.23 -3.04 20.27
C GLY A 73 -12.71 -2.79 19.97
N LEU A 74 -13.39 -2.12 20.90
CA LEU A 74 -14.81 -1.78 20.74
C LEU A 74 -15.05 -0.65 19.73
N LEU A 75 -14.06 0.20 19.48
CA LEU A 75 -14.18 1.35 18.58
C LEU A 75 -13.14 1.32 17.45
N ASP A 76 -12.05 0.56 17.64
CA ASP A 76 -10.88 0.52 16.77
C ASP A 76 -10.41 -0.92 16.53
N GLY A 77 -9.60 -1.11 15.48
CA GLY A 77 -9.05 -2.41 15.09
C GLY A 77 -10.00 -3.20 14.17
N LEU A 78 -10.12 -4.52 14.37
CA LEU A 78 -10.90 -5.39 13.47
C LEU A 78 -12.35 -4.92 13.24
N ILE A 79 -12.95 -4.19 14.18
CA ILE A 79 -14.32 -3.69 14.04
C ILE A 79 -14.49 -2.70 12.87
N GLN A 80 -13.40 -2.03 12.48
CA GLN A 80 -13.37 -1.09 11.35
C GLN A 80 -13.18 -1.80 10.00
N SER A 81 -12.84 -3.10 10.01
CA SER A 81 -12.50 -3.85 8.80
C SER A 81 -13.56 -3.73 7.72
N LYS A 82 -14.86 -3.81 8.06
CA LYS A 82 -15.92 -3.80 7.05
C LYS A 82 -16.01 -2.45 6.35
N ALA A 83 -15.96 -1.37 7.13
CA ALA A 83 -15.96 -0.02 6.58
C ALA A 83 -14.74 0.18 5.67
N LEU A 84 -13.56 -0.24 6.13
CA LEU A 84 -12.33 -0.17 5.35
C LEU A 84 -12.44 -0.95 4.04
N LEU A 85 -12.85 -2.22 4.07
CA LEU A 85 -13.00 -3.00 2.83
C LEU A 85 -14.01 -2.37 1.85
N THR A 86 -15.12 -1.82 2.36
CA THR A 86 -16.11 -1.11 1.54
C THR A 86 -15.55 0.16 0.89
N GLU A 87 -14.72 0.93 1.60
CA GLU A 87 -14.04 2.11 1.04
C GLU A 87 -13.17 1.75 -0.18
N TRP A 88 -12.63 0.53 -0.20
CA TRP A 88 -11.82 -0.02 -1.29
C TRP A 88 -12.61 -0.91 -2.26
N GLY A 89 -13.94 -0.79 -2.30
CA GLY A 89 -14.79 -1.51 -3.27
C GLY A 89 -15.05 -2.99 -2.96
N ILE A 90 -14.53 -3.51 -1.85
CA ILE A 90 -14.65 -4.92 -1.49
C ILE A 90 -15.90 -5.15 -0.63
N GLU A 91 -16.97 -5.65 -1.26
CA GLU A 91 -18.27 -5.90 -0.61
C GLU A 91 -18.46 -7.39 -0.21
N ASP A 92 -17.64 -7.92 0.71
CA ASP A 92 -17.84 -9.25 1.30
C ASP A 92 -17.86 -9.23 2.83
N ASP A 93 -19.05 -9.47 3.39
CA ASP A 93 -19.33 -9.47 4.82
C ASP A 93 -18.63 -10.58 5.61
N ARG A 94 -18.05 -11.58 4.93
CA ARG A 94 -17.34 -12.73 5.51
C ARG A 94 -15.82 -12.54 5.50
N LEU A 95 -15.33 -11.40 5.07
CA LEU A 95 -13.93 -11.02 5.16
C LEU A 95 -13.72 -10.04 6.33
N ILE A 96 -12.65 -10.25 7.09
CA ILE A 96 -12.23 -9.34 8.15
C ILE A 96 -10.73 -9.07 8.00
N THR A 97 -10.35 -7.91 7.47
CA THR A 97 -8.96 -7.48 7.32
C THR A 97 -8.28 -7.27 8.67
N PHE A 98 -7.05 -7.77 8.79
CA PHE A 98 -6.23 -7.66 9.99
C PHE A 98 -4.84 -7.09 9.72
N ALA A 99 -4.44 -6.90 8.46
CA ALA A 99 -3.19 -6.26 8.07
C ALA A 99 -3.28 -5.75 6.63
N GLY A 100 -2.41 -4.83 6.24
CA GLY A 100 -2.37 -4.24 4.90
C GLY A 100 -2.07 -2.75 4.95
N ASP A 101 -1.70 -2.19 3.80
CA ASP A 101 -1.30 -0.78 3.64
C ASP A 101 -2.26 0.00 2.70
N GLY A 102 -3.29 -0.66 2.19
CA GLY A 102 -4.23 -0.11 1.22
C GLY A 102 -3.98 -0.58 -0.21
N HIS A 103 -2.75 -0.95 -0.58
CA HIS A 103 -2.48 -1.63 -1.86
C HIS A 103 -2.88 -3.11 -1.80
N PHE A 104 -2.86 -3.67 -0.60
CA PHE A 104 -3.42 -4.98 -0.33
C PHE A 104 -3.99 -5.05 1.07
N PHE A 105 -4.80 -6.07 1.29
CA PHE A 105 -5.25 -6.49 2.61
C PHE A 105 -5.02 -7.98 2.83
N LEU A 106 -4.64 -8.34 4.06
CA LEU A 106 -4.73 -9.70 4.56
C LEU A 106 -5.97 -9.83 5.44
N ALA A 107 -6.82 -10.80 5.14
CA ALA A 107 -8.11 -10.96 5.80
C ALA A 107 -8.33 -12.37 6.34
N PHE A 108 -9.02 -12.43 7.47
CA PHE A 108 -9.69 -13.63 7.92
C PHE A 108 -10.87 -13.91 6.99
N ASP A 109 -10.77 -15.01 6.26
CA ASP A 109 -11.74 -15.44 5.26
C ASP A 109 -12.65 -16.51 5.83
N TYR A 110 -13.87 -16.11 6.19
CA TYR A 110 -14.88 -16.99 6.71
C TYR A 110 -15.79 -17.55 5.62
N ARG A 111 -15.58 -17.31 4.32
CA ARG A 111 -16.56 -17.62 3.26
C ARG A 111 -17.02 -19.08 3.27
N GLU A 112 -16.09 -20.00 3.52
CA GLU A 112 -16.32 -21.45 3.49
C GLU A 112 -16.53 -22.08 4.89
N SER A 113 -16.13 -21.41 5.98
CA SER A 113 -16.08 -22.03 7.32
C SER A 113 -16.18 -21.02 8.46
N VAL A 114 -16.53 -21.50 9.66
CA VAL A 114 -16.47 -20.73 10.92
C VAL A 114 -15.05 -20.57 11.44
N THR A 115 -14.13 -21.43 11.02
CA THR A 115 -12.70 -21.26 11.22
C THR A 115 -12.15 -20.60 9.96
N PRO A 116 -11.63 -19.37 10.06
CA PRO A 116 -11.25 -18.61 8.88
C PRO A 116 -9.95 -19.12 8.29
N LYS A 117 -9.85 -19.04 6.96
CA LYS A 117 -8.58 -19.07 6.25
C LYS A 117 -7.96 -17.67 6.23
N ILE A 118 -6.74 -17.54 5.71
CA ILE A 118 -6.11 -16.25 5.45
C ILE A 118 -6.11 -16.00 3.95
N SER A 119 -6.72 -14.89 3.55
CA SER A 119 -6.77 -14.46 2.16
C SER A 119 -5.99 -13.17 1.95
N TYR A 120 -5.36 -13.07 0.80
CA TYR A 120 -4.79 -11.84 0.27
C TYR A 120 -5.82 -11.20 -0.65
N ILE A 121 -5.99 -9.89 -0.51
CA ILE A 121 -6.89 -9.08 -1.31
C ILE A 121 -6.05 -8.02 -2.00
N ASP A 122 -6.01 -8.08 -3.32
CA ASP A 122 -5.47 -7.03 -4.18
C ASP A 122 -6.55 -5.96 -4.34
N THR A 123 -6.27 -4.73 -3.95
CA THR A 123 -7.26 -3.64 -4.00
C THR A 123 -7.37 -2.98 -5.38
N ASP A 124 -6.35 -3.12 -6.24
CA ASP A 124 -6.38 -2.60 -7.60
C ASP A 124 -7.24 -3.49 -8.52
N SER A 125 -7.19 -4.80 -8.32
CA SER A 125 -7.94 -5.78 -9.12
C SER A 125 -9.18 -6.35 -8.43
N GLU A 126 -9.37 -6.06 -7.13
CA GLU A 126 -10.38 -6.66 -6.26
C GLU A 126 -10.28 -8.20 -6.17
N GLN A 127 -9.16 -8.78 -6.60
CA GLN A 127 -8.93 -10.23 -6.57
C GLN A 127 -8.66 -10.70 -5.14
N ILE A 128 -9.29 -11.82 -4.77
CA ILE A 128 -9.15 -12.42 -3.43
C ILE A 128 -8.60 -13.84 -3.57
N ASP A 129 -7.37 -14.06 -3.13
CA ASP A 129 -6.69 -15.35 -3.14
C ASP A 129 -6.53 -15.90 -1.73
N VAL A 130 -7.01 -17.13 -1.52
CA VAL A 130 -6.83 -17.85 -0.24
C VAL A 130 -5.40 -18.39 -0.19
N LEU A 131 -4.60 -17.89 0.74
CA LEU A 131 -3.17 -18.23 0.85
C LEU A 131 -2.89 -19.31 1.91
N PHE A 132 -3.51 -19.20 3.08
CA PHE A 132 -3.19 -20.07 4.22
C PHE A 132 -4.44 -20.61 4.90
N ASP A 133 -4.32 -21.79 5.50
CA ASP A 133 -5.44 -22.43 6.20
C ASP A 133 -5.68 -21.88 7.63
N SER A 134 -4.75 -21.11 8.18
CA SER A 134 -4.84 -20.54 9.54
C SER A 134 -3.92 -19.33 9.73
N PHE A 135 -4.15 -18.56 10.79
CA PHE A 135 -3.26 -17.46 11.18
C PHE A 135 -1.87 -17.99 11.56
N ARG A 136 -1.79 -19.15 12.21
CA ARG A 136 -0.52 -19.79 12.55
C ARG A 136 0.32 -20.07 11.30
N THR A 137 -0.26 -20.73 10.29
CA THR A 137 0.43 -21.02 9.02
C THR A 137 0.86 -19.76 8.28
N PHE A 138 0.07 -18.68 8.36
CA PHE A 138 0.48 -17.36 7.87
C PHE A 138 1.73 -16.84 8.62
N THR A 139 1.72 -16.86 9.96
CA THR A 139 2.86 -16.35 10.74
C THR A 139 4.15 -17.17 10.57
N GLU A 140 4.03 -18.46 10.22
CA GLU A 140 5.14 -19.35 9.90
C GLU A 140 5.74 -19.08 8.51
N ALA A 141 4.93 -18.55 7.58
CA ALA A 141 5.36 -18.18 6.24
C ALA A 141 6.09 -16.82 6.19
N LEU A 142 5.94 -15.98 7.23
CA LEU A 142 6.61 -14.69 7.31
C LEU A 142 8.15 -14.85 7.36
N THR A 143 8.84 -14.21 6.41
CA THR A 143 10.30 -14.18 6.34
C THR A 143 10.85 -12.89 6.92
N THR A 144 12.14 -12.88 7.28
CA THR A 144 12.83 -11.61 7.53
C THR A 144 12.72 -10.76 6.28
N VAL A 145 12.56 -9.44 6.45
CA VAL A 145 12.73 -8.52 5.32
C VAL A 145 14.11 -8.76 4.75
N GLU A 146 14.17 -9.26 3.51
CA GLU A 146 15.42 -9.25 2.79
C GLU A 146 15.66 -7.80 2.41
N PHE A 147 16.33 -7.08 3.31
CA PHE A 147 16.96 -5.83 2.96
C PHE A 147 18.04 -6.22 1.95
N GLU A 148 17.71 -6.23 0.66
CA GLU A 148 18.68 -6.12 -0.41
C GLU A 148 19.42 -4.81 -0.08
N PRO A 149 20.63 -4.88 0.51
CA PRO A 149 21.35 -3.66 0.83
C PRO A 149 21.50 -2.96 -0.50
N PHE A 150 21.07 -1.71 -0.57
CA PHE A 150 20.99 -0.99 -1.83
C PHE A 150 22.34 -1.04 -2.56
N THR A 151 22.47 -1.97 -3.51
CA THR A 151 23.76 -2.30 -4.10
C THR A 151 24.02 -1.32 -5.23
N GLY A 152 25.20 -0.69 -5.18
CA GLY A 152 25.63 0.26 -6.21
C GLY A 152 25.69 1.74 -5.79
N LEU A 153 25.39 2.07 -4.53
CA LEU A 153 25.81 3.34 -3.94
C LEU A 153 27.33 3.34 -3.78
N ALA A 154 28.00 4.34 -4.36
CA ALA A 154 29.40 4.57 -4.09
C ALA A 154 29.61 5.05 -2.65
N GLU A 155 30.79 4.80 -2.07
CA GLU A 155 31.10 5.23 -0.71
C GLU A 155 30.96 6.76 -0.58
N GLY A 156 30.04 7.21 0.28
CA GLY A 156 29.72 8.62 0.48
C GLY A 156 28.75 9.25 -0.55
N GLU A 157 28.21 8.47 -1.50
CA GLU A 157 27.16 8.93 -2.42
C GLU A 157 25.83 9.05 -1.66
N ALA A 158 25.12 10.16 -1.85
CA ALA A 158 23.77 10.30 -1.31
C ALA A 158 22.78 9.46 -2.14
N LEU A 159 21.74 8.93 -1.50
CA LEU A 159 20.71 8.12 -2.18
C LEU A 159 20.08 8.85 -3.38
N ILE A 160 19.88 10.17 -3.25
CA ILE A 160 19.33 11.00 -4.33
C ILE A 160 20.30 11.13 -5.52
N ASP A 161 21.61 11.14 -5.28
CA ASP A 161 22.62 11.23 -6.33
C ASP A 161 22.73 9.91 -7.10
N TYR A 162 22.67 8.78 -6.38
CA TYR A 162 22.51 7.47 -7.00
C TYR A 162 21.25 7.41 -7.86
N ALA A 163 20.11 7.86 -7.33
CA ALA A 163 18.84 7.76 -8.01
C ALA A 163 18.86 8.56 -9.31
N ARG A 164 19.45 9.77 -9.30
CA ARG A 164 19.69 10.55 -10.53
C ARG A 164 20.62 9.84 -11.50
N ARG A 165 21.71 9.26 -11.03
CA ARG A 165 22.64 8.53 -11.90
C ARG A 165 21.96 7.38 -12.62
N GLN A 166 21.15 6.60 -11.90
CA GLN A 166 20.37 5.51 -12.48
C GLN A 166 19.27 5.99 -13.42
N LEU A 167 18.57 7.08 -13.07
CA LEU A 167 17.53 7.69 -13.88
C LEU A 167 17.99 8.04 -15.30
N TYR A 168 19.25 8.47 -15.44
CA TYR A 168 19.87 8.78 -16.73
C TYR A 168 20.64 7.60 -17.35
N SER A 169 20.49 6.38 -16.82
CA SER A 169 21.05 5.16 -17.41
C SER A 169 20.41 4.84 -18.76
N THR A 170 21.20 4.20 -19.63
CA THR A 170 20.70 3.63 -20.89
C THR A 170 20.05 2.26 -20.69
N ASP A 171 20.30 1.57 -19.57
CA ASP A 171 19.59 0.33 -19.23
C ASP A 171 18.20 0.68 -18.65
N LYS A 172 17.15 0.09 -19.24
CA LYS A 172 15.76 0.39 -18.87
C LYS A 172 15.42 0.01 -17.42
N ARG A 173 16.02 -1.05 -16.88
CA ARG A 173 15.76 -1.53 -15.52
C ARG A 173 16.42 -0.62 -14.49
N GLU A 174 17.67 -0.25 -14.74
CA GLU A 174 18.40 0.75 -13.93
C GLU A 174 17.64 2.07 -13.92
N LYS A 175 17.19 2.55 -15.09
CA LYS A 175 16.37 3.76 -15.20
C LYS A 175 15.08 3.69 -14.36
N ALA A 176 14.34 2.58 -14.44
CA ALA A 176 13.11 2.40 -13.66
C ALA A 176 13.39 2.36 -12.13
N GLN A 177 14.43 1.66 -11.72
CA GLN A 177 14.87 1.61 -10.32
C GLN A 177 15.29 2.99 -9.81
N GLY A 178 16.01 3.76 -10.64
CA GLY A 178 16.40 5.14 -10.35
C GLY A 178 15.18 6.04 -10.14
N ALA A 179 14.17 5.93 -11.01
CA ALA A 179 12.92 6.67 -10.87
C ALA A 179 12.17 6.30 -9.58
N ASN A 180 12.01 5.00 -9.27
CA ASN A 180 11.34 4.56 -8.04
C ASN A 180 12.09 5.04 -6.78
N THR A 181 13.42 4.90 -6.76
CA THR A 181 14.25 5.39 -5.64
C THR A 181 14.12 6.91 -5.47
N TRP A 182 14.09 7.65 -6.59
CA TRP A 182 13.97 9.10 -6.59
C TRP A 182 12.57 9.56 -6.14
N LEU A 183 11.51 8.88 -6.58
CA LEU A 183 10.13 9.10 -6.16
C LEU A 183 9.90 8.80 -4.67
N ASN A 184 10.51 7.73 -4.15
CA ASN A 184 10.46 7.43 -2.72
C ASN A 184 11.29 8.43 -1.87
N GLY A 185 12.15 9.23 -2.51
CA GLY A 185 12.85 10.36 -1.91
C GLY A 185 12.11 11.70 -2.01
N VAL A 186 10.83 11.71 -2.43
CA VAL A 186 10.05 12.94 -2.70
C VAL A 186 10.01 13.91 -1.51
N ASP A 187 10.04 13.42 -0.27
CA ASP A 187 10.09 14.29 0.93
C ASP A 187 11.40 15.09 1.03
N MET A 188 12.44 14.71 0.29
CA MET A 188 13.72 15.42 0.23
C MET A 188 13.84 16.39 -0.96
N LEU A 189 12.88 16.40 -1.88
CA LEU A 189 12.87 17.26 -3.08
C LEU A 189 11.95 18.46 -2.89
N GLY A 190 12.29 19.59 -3.53
CA GLY A 190 11.34 20.68 -3.69
C GLY A 190 10.28 20.33 -4.73
N THR A 191 9.01 20.68 -4.50
CA THR A 191 7.88 20.41 -5.41
C THR A 191 8.16 20.85 -6.85
N ASP A 192 8.85 21.98 -7.04
CA ASP A 192 9.18 22.52 -8.37
C ASP A 192 10.19 21.65 -9.14
N GLU A 193 11.18 21.09 -8.43
CA GLU A 193 12.16 20.18 -9.01
C GLU A 193 11.49 18.86 -9.41
N LEU A 194 10.60 18.36 -8.53
CA LEU A 194 9.83 17.15 -8.78
C LEU A 194 9.00 17.27 -10.08
N VAL A 195 8.22 18.34 -10.19
CA VAL A 195 7.33 18.59 -11.33
C VAL A 195 8.11 18.74 -12.64
N THR A 196 9.26 19.42 -12.60
CA THR A 196 10.09 19.63 -13.81
C THR A 196 10.61 18.31 -14.39
N GLU A 197 11.08 17.40 -13.52
CA GLU A 197 11.54 16.08 -13.92
C GLU A 197 10.39 15.22 -14.44
N LEU A 198 9.25 15.17 -13.74
CA LEU A 198 8.08 14.40 -14.17
C LEU A 198 7.58 14.83 -15.56
N LEU A 199 7.47 16.14 -15.82
CA LEU A 199 7.10 16.65 -17.14
C LEU A 199 8.08 16.22 -18.24
N THR A 200 9.37 16.09 -17.90
CA THR A 200 10.38 15.58 -18.82
C THR A 200 10.17 14.09 -19.09
N TRP A 201 9.91 13.30 -18.04
CA TRP A 201 9.74 11.85 -18.09
C TRP A 201 8.49 11.39 -18.84
N MET A 202 7.44 12.23 -18.92
CA MET A 202 6.28 11.95 -19.77
C MET A 202 6.67 11.65 -21.23
N ASN A 203 7.78 12.22 -21.72
CA ASN A 203 8.27 11.97 -23.08
C ASN A 203 9.18 10.74 -23.20
N ASP A 204 9.57 10.10 -22.10
CA ASP A 204 10.41 8.90 -22.09
C ASP A 204 9.56 7.63 -22.16
N GLU A 205 9.88 6.70 -23.06
CA GLU A 205 9.12 5.45 -23.25
C GLU A 205 9.03 4.57 -21.99
N THR A 206 10.05 4.62 -21.13
CA THR A 206 10.15 3.78 -19.92
C THR A 206 9.45 4.43 -18.73
N LEU A 207 9.55 5.75 -18.61
CA LEU A 207 9.12 6.49 -17.42
C LEU A 207 7.75 7.17 -17.57
N ARG A 208 7.20 7.23 -18.78
CA ARG A 208 5.99 7.99 -19.09
C ARG A 208 4.83 7.67 -18.15
N ASN A 209 4.50 6.39 -17.98
CA ASN A 209 3.30 6.01 -17.24
C ASN A 209 3.42 6.38 -15.75
N GLU A 210 4.58 6.10 -15.14
CA GLU A 210 4.89 6.51 -13.77
C GLU A 210 4.85 8.03 -13.61
N ALA A 211 5.40 8.76 -14.57
CA ALA A 211 5.41 10.21 -14.54
C ALA A 211 3.99 10.80 -14.65
N ILE A 212 3.17 10.23 -15.52
CA ILE A 212 1.77 10.60 -15.71
C ILE A 212 0.98 10.34 -14.42
N TYR A 213 1.09 9.13 -13.87
CA TYR A 213 0.40 8.71 -12.66
C TYR A 213 0.77 9.60 -11.47
N THR A 214 2.07 9.79 -11.24
CA THR A 214 2.57 10.64 -10.15
C THR A 214 2.08 12.09 -10.29
N MET A 215 2.17 12.67 -11.49
CA MET A 215 1.67 14.03 -11.76
C MET A 215 0.16 14.15 -11.51
N GLN A 216 -0.63 13.18 -11.98
CA GLN A 216 -2.06 13.12 -11.73
C GLN A 216 -2.34 13.10 -10.22
N HIS A 217 -1.69 12.22 -9.48
CA HIS A 217 -1.86 12.12 -8.02
C HIS A 217 -1.54 13.43 -7.30
N LEU A 218 -0.42 14.10 -7.64
CA LEU A 218 -0.06 15.40 -7.05
C LEU A 218 -1.11 16.49 -7.31
N ILE A 219 -1.71 16.50 -8.49
CA ILE A 219 -2.76 17.45 -8.89
C ILE A 219 -4.07 17.15 -8.13
N LEU A 220 -4.47 15.87 -8.09
CA LEU A 220 -5.72 15.45 -7.48
C LEU A 220 -5.69 15.62 -5.95
N ALA A 221 -4.58 15.27 -5.30
CA ALA A 221 -4.32 15.49 -3.88
C ALA A 221 -4.10 16.97 -3.50
N ARG A 222 -4.27 17.91 -4.45
CA ARG A 222 -4.10 19.38 -4.29
C ARG A 222 -2.70 19.80 -3.78
N ARG A 223 -1.69 18.95 -3.95
CA ARG A 223 -0.29 19.22 -3.60
C ARG A 223 0.41 20.04 -4.70
N LEU A 224 -0.02 19.91 -5.95
CA LEU A 224 0.39 20.74 -7.08
C LEU A 224 -0.75 21.70 -7.49
N GLN A 225 -0.58 22.99 -7.20
CA GLN A 225 -1.60 24.03 -7.50
C GLN A 225 -1.16 25.04 -8.56
N GLU A 226 0.09 24.94 -9.03
CA GLU A 226 0.64 25.85 -10.01
C GLU A 226 -0.01 25.60 -11.39
N LYS A 227 -0.74 26.60 -11.90
CA LYS A 227 -1.51 26.49 -13.15
C LYS A 227 -0.65 26.13 -14.36
N SER A 228 0.55 26.73 -14.48
CA SER A 228 1.49 26.47 -15.57
C SER A 228 1.88 25.00 -15.65
N SER A 229 2.13 24.39 -14.49
CA SER A 229 2.53 22.99 -14.37
C SER A 229 1.38 22.03 -14.70
N ILE A 230 0.16 22.35 -14.24
CA ILE A 230 -1.06 21.60 -14.59
C ILE A 230 -1.34 21.68 -16.10
N GLU A 231 -1.22 22.87 -16.70
CA GLU A 231 -1.39 23.05 -18.15
C GLU A 231 -0.33 22.28 -18.95
N ALA A 232 0.91 22.26 -18.48
CA ALA A 232 2.00 21.50 -19.09
C ALA A 232 1.73 19.98 -19.05
N PHE A 233 1.21 19.47 -17.92
CA PHE A 233 0.78 18.09 -17.79
C PHE A 233 -0.28 17.71 -18.83
N PHE A 234 -1.38 18.47 -18.90
CA PHE A 234 -2.43 18.21 -19.90
C PHE A 234 -1.94 18.35 -21.34
N LYS A 235 -0.98 19.25 -21.59
CA LYS A 235 -0.34 19.37 -22.90
C LYS A 235 0.48 18.12 -23.22
N GLY A 236 1.23 17.59 -22.26
CA GLY A 236 2.00 16.35 -22.40
C GLY A 236 1.11 15.15 -22.72
N LEU A 237 0.01 14.95 -21.99
CA LEU A 237 -0.94 13.86 -22.25
C LEU A 237 -1.45 13.86 -23.70
N ARG A 238 -1.77 15.04 -24.25
CA ARG A 238 -2.26 15.18 -25.63
C ARG A 238 -1.20 14.92 -26.71
N GLN A 239 0.09 14.87 -26.35
CA GLN A 239 1.17 14.53 -27.30
C GLN A 239 1.24 13.02 -27.58
N HIS A 240 0.58 12.20 -26.75
CA HIS A 240 0.61 10.76 -26.88
C HIS A 240 -0.76 10.22 -27.30
N ASP A 241 -0.77 9.43 -28.38
CA ASP A 241 -1.98 8.81 -28.92
C ASP A 241 -2.17 7.39 -28.37
N ASP A 242 -2.11 7.25 -27.04
CA ASP A 242 -2.30 5.97 -26.36
C ASP A 242 -3.54 6.00 -25.41
N PRO A 243 -4.16 4.84 -25.12
CA PRO A 243 -5.36 4.78 -24.29
C PRO A 243 -5.15 5.32 -22.88
N PHE A 244 -3.99 5.07 -22.27
CA PHE A 244 -3.68 5.48 -20.90
C PHE A 244 -3.65 7.00 -20.78
N SER A 245 -2.89 7.68 -21.65
CA SER A 245 -2.80 9.15 -21.67
C SER A 245 -4.17 9.82 -21.91
N LYS A 246 -5.02 9.23 -22.76
CA LYS A 246 -6.38 9.73 -23.02
C LYS A 246 -7.30 9.55 -21.81
N GLN A 247 -7.26 8.37 -21.18
CA GLN A 247 -8.05 8.08 -20.00
C GLN A 247 -7.68 9.02 -18.85
N THR A 248 -6.39 9.13 -18.53
CA THR A 248 -5.88 10.03 -17.50
C THR A 248 -6.29 11.48 -17.76
N TYR A 249 -6.28 11.93 -19.02
CA TYR A 249 -6.73 13.27 -19.39
C TYR A 249 -8.20 13.51 -19.01
N GLU A 250 -9.09 12.61 -19.42
CA GLU A 250 -10.54 12.74 -19.19
C GLU A 250 -10.86 12.65 -17.69
N GLU A 251 -10.28 11.67 -16.98
CA GLU A 251 -10.47 11.48 -15.54
C GLU A 251 -10.00 12.67 -14.72
N THR A 252 -8.75 13.11 -14.94
CA THR A 252 -8.18 14.24 -14.19
C THR A 252 -9.01 15.50 -14.42
N LYS A 253 -9.43 15.75 -15.66
CA LYS A 253 -10.24 16.91 -16.00
C LYS A 253 -11.62 16.84 -15.35
N TYR A 254 -12.28 15.68 -15.40
CA TYR A 254 -13.57 15.47 -14.76
C TYR A 254 -13.52 15.73 -13.25
N ILE A 255 -12.54 15.17 -12.56
CA ILE A 255 -12.35 15.33 -11.11
C ILE A 255 -12.12 16.81 -10.73
N LEU A 256 -11.29 17.52 -11.50
CA LEU A 256 -11.04 18.94 -11.28
C LEU A 256 -12.27 19.83 -11.54
N GLU A 257 -13.04 19.54 -12.59
CA GLU A 257 -14.24 20.32 -12.96
C GLU A 257 -15.39 20.15 -11.95
N HIS A 258 -15.48 19.00 -11.28
CA HIS A 258 -16.53 18.69 -10.31
C HIS A 258 -16.08 18.86 -8.85
N ASP A 259 -14.85 19.33 -8.62
CA ASP A 259 -14.23 19.50 -7.31
C ASP A 259 -14.37 18.26 -6.40
N ILE A 260 -14.19 17.08 -7.00
CA ILE A 260 -14.23 15.82 -6.27
C ILE A 260 -12.95 15.75 -5.41
N LEU A 261 -13.14 15.48 -4.12
CA LEU A 261 -12.04 15.26 -3.19
C LEU A 261 -11.41 13.89 -3.49
N PHE A 262 -10.09 13.90 -3.68
CA PHE A 262 -9.27 12.72 -3.86
C PHE A 262 -8.55 12.52 -2.51
N GLU A 263 -8.97 11.53 -1.74
CA GLU A 263 -8.32 11.15 -0.47
C GLU A 263 -7.08 10.29 -0.73
#